data_AF-A0A7W6J371-F1
#
_entry.id   AF-A0A7W6J371-F1
#
_cell.length_a   1.000
_cell.length_b   1.000
_cell.length_c   1.000
_cell.angle_alpha   90.00
_cell.angle_beta   90.00
_cell.angle_gamma   90.00
#
_symmetry.space_group_name_H-M   'P 1'
#
loop_
_entity.id
_entity.type
_entity.pdbx_description
1 polymer ?
#
loop_
_entity_poly.entity_id
_entity_poly.type
_entity_poly.pdbx_seq_one_letter_code
_entity_poly.pdbx_strand_id
1 'polypeptide(L)'
;MADNAAKLGEFGFAGDDHVVPFQVEGMDVRGRAVQLGPILDAIMGRHNYPPAVARLLAEVSVLTVLIGTSLKFEGKFTVQTKGDGPVDLLVVDFTTPSSVRAYARFDEERLEQAIAAGQAAPQDLLGRGVLAFTIDQGRFTQPYQGIVALDGTSLEDIAGVYFRQSEQIPTRVRLSAAEFYDRGPDGRPRHHWRAGGIIAQFLPEAPERMRQADLPGGDGDPQTHQVTEDDSWTEARTLLETVDAAELTDPQVGAERLLYRLFHERGVRVYAPQVVEDRCSCSREKIKSVLEGFTREEIEHSTEDGAISVTCEFCSTTYRYEASEVLPA
;
A
#
# COMPACT_ATOMS: atom_id res chain seq x y z
N MET A 1 -9.86 32.85 -12.51
CA MET A 1 -10.35 32.34 -13.81
C MET A 1 -9.16 32.21 -14.74
N ALA A 2 -8.50 31.06 -14.70
CA ALA A 2 -7.60 30.63 -15.77
C ALA A 2 -8.28 29.39 -16.35
N ASP A 3 -8.76 29.56 -17.58
CA ASP A 3 -9.52 28.59 -18.34
C ASP A 3 -8.57 27.45 -18.73
N ASN A 4 -8.48 26.42 -17.90
CA ASN A 4 -7.73 25.20 -18.18
C ASN A 4 -8.63 24.25 -18.97
N ALA A 5 -9.05 24.69 -20.16
CA ALA A 5 -9.83 23.88 -21.08
C ALA A 5 -8.92 22.78 -21.64
N ALA A 6 -8.91 21.62 -21.00
CA ALA A 6 -8.25 20.41 -21.49
C ALA A 6 -8.68 20.15 -22.94
N LYS A 7 -7.72 20.06 -23.87
CA LYS A 7 -8.01 19.80 -25.28
C LYS A 7 -8.34 18.32 -25.47
N LEU A 8 -9.26 18.03 -26.39
CA LEU A 8 -9.54 16.66 -26.83
C LEU A 8 -8.23 15.99 -27.31
N GLY A 9 -7.79 14.94 -26.62
CA GLY A 9 -6.56 14.19 -26.91
C GLY A 9 -5.37 14.49 -26.00
N GLU A 10 -5.40 15.56 -25.21
CA GLU A 10 -4.50 15.73 -24.07
C GLU A 10 -5.06 14.94 -22.89
N PHE A 11 -4.83 13.62 -22.88
CA PHE A 11 -4.97 12.85 -21.65
C PHE A 11 -3.92 13.39 -20.69
N GLY A 12 -4.35 14.22 -19.74
CA GLY A 12 -3.48 14.66 -18.65
C GLY A 12 -2.92 13.41 -18.00
N PHE A 13 -1.63 13.16 -18.21
CA PHE A 13 -0.92 12.10 -17.53
C PHE A 13 -0.67 12.63 -16.12
N ALA A 14 -1.33 12.08 -15.10
CA ALA A 14 -0.96 12.36 -13.72
C ALA A 14 0.53 12.05 -13.47
N GLY A 15 1.06 11.07 -14.20
CA GLY A 15 2.44 10.61 -14.07
C GLY A 15 2.60 9.69 -12.87
N ASP A 16 3.85 9.36 -12.57
CA ASP A 16 4.17 8.53 -11.41
C ASP A 16 3.87 9.26 -10.11
N ASP A 17 3.61 8.49 -9.06
CA ASP A 17 3.39 8.95 -7.69
C ASP A 17 2.15 9.83 -7.53
N HIS A 18 1.17 9.64 -8.41
CA HIS A 18 -0.12 10.31 -8.37
C HIS A 18 -1.26 9.31 -8.34
N VAL A 19 -2.11 9.43 -7.34
CA VAL A 19 -3.36 8.67 -7.24
C VAL A 19 -4.43 9.38 -8.08
N VAL A 20 -5.03 8.65 -9.00
CA VAL A 20 -6.12 9.11 -9.87
C VAL A 20 -7.44 8.52 -9.38
N PRO A 21 -8.31 9.32 -8.73
CA PRO A 21 -9.65 8.88 -8.42
C PRO A 21 -10.50 8.80 -9.69
N PHE A 22 -11.39 7.83 -9.77
CA PHE A 22 -12.30 7.67 -10.90
C PHE A 22 -13.68 7.18 -10.47
N GLN A 23 -14.65 7.36 -11.36
CA GLN A 23 -15.99 6.84 -11.25
C GLN A 23 -16.47 6.35 -12.62
N VAL A 24 -17.19 5.24 -12.63
CA VAL A 24 -17.86 4.71 -13.82
C VAL A 24 -19.36 4.80 -13.58
N GLU A 25 -19.97 5.86 -14.10
CA GLU A 25 -21.38 6.19 -13.83
C GLU A 25 -22.33 5.07 -14.27
N GLY A 26 -22.09 4.46 -15.43
CA GLY A 26 -22.94 3.38 -15.95
C GLY A 26 -22.89 2.06 -15.16
N MET A 27 -22.01 1.95 -14.16
CA MET A 27 -21.85 0.73 -13.36
C MET A 27 -21.86 0.97 -11.85
N ASP A 28 -22.13 2.21 -11.39
CA ASP A 28 -22.07 2.57 -9.96
C ASP A 28 -20.73 2.22 -9.27
N VAL A 29 -19.63 2.19 -10.03
CA VAL A 29 -18.30 1.87 -9.52
C VAL A 29 -17.51 3.14 -9.28
N ARG A 30 -16.84 3.21 -8.14
CA ARG A 30 -15.85 4.24 -7.82
C ARG A 30 -14.54 3.58 -7.46
N GLY A 31 -13.44 4.25 -7.73
CA GLY A 31 -12.15 3.66 -7.48
C GLY A 31 -11.02 4.65 -7.50
N ARG A 32 -9.82 4.11 -7.32
CA ARG A 32 -8.56 4.83 -7.44
C ARG A 32 -7.57 3.96 -8.18
N ALA A 33 -6.77 4.58 -9.03
CA ALA A 33 -5.64 3.94 -9.69
C ALA A 33 -4.37 4.73 -9.36
N VAL A 34 -3.24 4.04 -9.25
CA VAL A 34 -1.95 4.67 -8.98
C VAL A 34 -0.84 3.89 -9.66
N GLN A 35 0.18 4.61 -10.10
CA GLN A 35 1.48 4.05 -10.46
C GLN A 35 2.52 4.75 -9.59
N LEU A 36 3.22 3.98 -8.76
CA LEU A 36 4.34 4.44 -7.94
C LEU A 36 5.64 4.10 -8.65
N GLY A 37 6.58 5.04 -8.67
CA GLY A 37 7.89 4.88 -9.29
C GLY A 37 8.98 5.53 -8.46
N PRO A 38 9.32 6.81 -8.69
CA PRO A 38 10.38 7.51 -7.95
C PRO A 38 10.31 7.40 -6.42
N ILE A 39 9.12 7.39 -5.80
CA ILE A 39 9.03 7.19 -4.35
C ILE A 39 9.46 5.79 -3.91
N LEU A 40 9.22 4.75 -4.73
CA LEU A 40 9.64 3.39 -4.42
C LEU A 40 11.16 3.27 -4.47
N ASP A 41 11.80 3.87 -5.48
CA ASP A 41 13.25 3.92 -5.58
C ASP A 41 13.87 4.60 -4.35
N ALA A 42 13.27 5.71 -3.91
CA ALA A 42 13.72 6.45 -2.73
C ALA A 42 13.58 5.63 -1.44
N ILE A 43 12.47 4.91 -1.27
CA ILE A 43 12.22 4.05 -0.10
C ILE A 43 13.15 2.83 -0.11
N MET A 44 13.24 2.11 -1.22
CA MET A 44 14.00 0.86 -1.32
C MET A 44 15.52 1.10 -1.33
N GLY A 45 15.96 2.22 -1.90
CA GLY A 45 17.37 2.60 -1.94
C GLY A 45 18.02 2.78 -0.56
N ARG A 46 17.22 2.85 0.51
CA ARG A 46 17.67 2.98 1.90
C ARG A 46 18.14 1.66 2.53
N HIS A 47 17.65 0.52 2.04
CA HIS A 47 17.80 -0.79 2.70
C HIS A 47 18.32 -1.91 1.80
N ASN A 48 18.55 -1.65 0.50
CA ASN A 48 19.08 -2.62 -0.46
C ASN A 48 18.35 -3.98 -0.45
N TYR A 49 17.01 -3.93 -0.50
CA TYR A 49 16.19 -5.12 -0.44
C TYR A 49 16.45 -6.08 -1.62
N PRO A 50 16.48 -7.41 -1.37
CA PRO A 50 16.43 -8.40 -2.45
C PRO A 50 15.16 -8.23 -3.30
N PRO A 51 15.18 -8.55 -4.61
CA PRO A 51 14.06 -8.29 -5.52
C PRO A 51 12.71 -8.85 -5.05
N ALA A 52 12.71 -10.02 -4.41
CA ALA A 52 11.49 -10.64 -3.87
C ALA A 52 10.86 -9.79 -2.74
N VAL A 53 11.67 -9.28 -1.82
CA VAL A 53 11.22 -8.41 -0.72
C VAL A 53 10.83 -7.03 -1.23
N ALA A 54 11.61 -6.48 -2.17
CA ALA A 54 11.30 -5.20 -2.82
C ALA A 54 9.94 -5.23 -3.52
N ARG A 55 9.65 -6.30 -4.28
CA ARG A 55 8.36 -6.50 -4.94
C ARG A 55 7.19 -6.55 -3.93
N LEU A 56 7.34 -7.33 -2.87
CA LEU A 56 6.33 -7.41 -1.80
C LEU A 56 6.10 -6.02 -1.15
N LEU A 57 7.17 -5.31 -0.79
CA LEU A 57 7.09 -3.97 -0.20
C LEU A 57 6.40 -2.98 -1.14
N ALA A 58 6.67 -3.07 -2.45
CA ALA A 58 6.05 -2.25 -3.47
C ALA A 58 4.53 -2.50 -3.57
N GLU A 59 4.11 -3.77 -3.64
CA GLU A 59 2.69 -4.13 -3.74
C GLU A 59 1.91 -3.69 -2.50
N VAL A 60 2.47 -3.89 -1.29
CA VAL A 60 1.82 -3.39 -0.07
C VAL A 60 1.83 -1.85 -0.04
N SER A 61 2.88 -1.18 -0.54
CA SER A 61 2.91 0.28 -0.61
C SER A 61 1.81 0.84 -1.50
N VAL A 62 1.60 0.25 -2.68
CA VAL A 62 0.49 0.58 -3.58
C VAL A 62 -0.85 0.35 -2.87
N LEU A 63 -1.04 -0.81 -2.24
CA LEU A 63 -2.27 -1.13 -1.52
C LEU A 63 -2.57 -0.09 -0.42
N THR A 64 -1.58 0.25 0.39
CA THR A 64 -1.71 1.23 1.47
C THR A 64 -2.03 2.61 0.94
N VAL A 65 -1.45 3.03 -0.20
CA VAL A 65 -1.75 4.31 -0.84
C VAL A 65 -3.18 4.34 -1.38
N LEU A 66 -3.61 3.29 -2.06
CA LEU A 66 -4.96 3.18 -2.61
C LEU A 66 -6.03 3.26 -1.50
N ILE A 67 -5.83 2.52 -0.40
CA ILE A 67 -6.75 2.52 0.75
C ILE A 67 -6.59 3.77 1.62
N GLY A 68 -5.39 4.33 1.75
CA GLY A 68 -5.14 5.54 2.53
C GLY A 68 -5.81 6.76 1.90
N THR A 69 -5.72 6.90 0.58
CA THR A 69 -6.37 7.98 -0.18
C THR A 69 -7.87 7.74 -0.36
N SER A 70 -8.27 6.47 -0.52
CA SER A 70 -9.45 5.82 0.06
C SER A 70 -10.38 6.61 0.97
N LEU A 71 -9.92 6.68 2.21
CA LEU A 71 -10.68 6.89 3.42
C LEU A 71 -10.74 8.39 3.71
N LYS A 72 -11.89 8.86 4.20
CA LYS A 72 -12.09 10.25 4.61
C LYS A 72 -11.70 10.40 6.08
N PHE A 73 -10.41 10.53 6.36
CA PHE A 73 -9.90 10.74 7.72
C PHE A 73 -8.78 11.78 7.71
N GLU A 74 -8.44 12.31 8.88
CA GLU A 74 -7.20 13.06 9.11
C GLU A 74 -6.37 12.27 10.12
N GLY A 75 -5.15 11.90 9.76
CA GLY A 75 -4.27 11.12 10.62
C GLY A 75 -3.38 10.16 9.85
N LYS A 76 -3.17 8.97 10.42
CA LYS A 76 -2.29 7.94 9.88
C LYS A 76 -3.05 6.63 9.67
N PHE A 77 -2.91 6.07 8.48
CA PHE A 77 -3.30 4.72 8.14
C PHE A 77 -2.05 3.85 8.05
N THR A 78 -2.05 2.72 8.75
CA THR A 78 -0.93 1.79 8.81
C THR A 78 -1.38 0.41 8.35
N VAL A 79 -0.67 -0.16 7.40
CA VAL A 79 -0.76 -1.58 7.05
C VAL A 79 0.46 -2.28 7.64
N GLN A 80 0.22 -3.27 8.48
CA GLN A 80 1.28 -4.03 9.14
C GLN A 80 1.04 -5.52 8.97
N THR A 81 2.06 -6.25 8.53
CA THR A 81 2.06 -7.72 8.56
C THR A 81 2.82 -8.20 9.79
N LYS A 82 2.33 -9.30 10.36
CA LYS A 82 3.11 -10.13 11.29
C LYS A 82 2.86 -11.59 10.92
N GLY A 83 3.89 -12.22 10.36
CA GLY A 83 3.82 -13.58 9.86
C GLY A 83 4.99 -14.42 10.32
N ASP A 84 4.91 -15.72 10.06
CA ASP A 84 5.98 -16.68 10.28
C ASP A 84 6.85 -16.90 9.04
N GLY A 85 6.64 -16.17 7.94
CA GLY A 85 7.44 -16.27 6.72
C GLY A 85 8.85 -15.67 6.82
N PRO A 86 9.64 -15.71 5.72
CA PRO A 86 10.94 -15.03 5.63
C PRO A 86 10.87 -13.52 5.90
N VAL A 87 9.76 -12.87 5.55
CA VAL A 87 9.48 -11.46 5.88
C VAL A 87 8.60 -11.44 7.12
N ASP A 88 9.20 -11.20 8.28
CA ASP A 88 8.52 -11.33 9.57
C ASP A 88 7.73 -10.08 9.98
N LEU A 89 8.13 -8.93 9.46
CA LEU A 89 7.53 -7.63 9.71
C LEU A 89 7.60 -6.78 8.44
N LEU A 90 6.44 -6.32 7.99
CA LEU A 90 6.33 -5.29 6.97
C LEU A 90 5.38 -4.22 7.50
N VAL A 91 5.77 -2.97 7.39
CA VAL A 91 4.98 -1.81 7.82
C VAL A 91 4.98 -0.77 6.73
N VAL A 92 3.79 -0.36 6.31
CA VAL A 92 3.59 0.80 5.44
C VAL A 92 2.64 1.77 6.11
N ASP A 93 3.08 3.02 6.25
CA ASP A 93 2.24 4.11 6.74
C ASP A 93 1.88 5.05 5.59
N PHE A 94 0.60 5.41 5.53
CA PHE A 94 0.09 6.56 4.79
C PHE A 94 -0.40 7.60 5.80
N THR A 95 0.20 8.78 5.81
CA THR A 95 -0.24 9.93 6.62
C THR A 95 -0.86 10.96 5.71
N THR A 96 -2.10 11.35 6.02
CA THR A 96 -2.83 12.35 5.24
C THR A 96 -2.08 13.68 5.26
N PRO A 97 -1.99 14.40 4.13
CA PRO A 97 -2.72 14.17 2.89
C PRO A 97 -2.01 13.27 1.84
N SER A 98 -0.71 13.05 1.95
CA SER A 98 0.09 12.47 0.85
C SER A 98 1.31 11.66 1.26
N SER A 99 1.65 11.62 2.56
CA SER A 99 2.96 11.11 3.00
C SER A 99 2.94 9.59 3.12
N VAL A 100 3.92 8.93 2.49
CA VAL A 100 4.12 7.49 2.58
C VAL A 100 5.49 7.19 3.16
N ARG A 101 5.57 6.11 3.93
CA ARG A 101 6.82 5.45 4.28
C ARG A 101 6.58 3.95 4.37
N ALA A 102 7.58 3.17 4.01
CA ALA A 102 7.50 1.72 4.06
C ALA A 102 8.79 1.15 4.62
N TYR A 103 8.68 0.02 5.29
CA TYR A 103 9.79 -0.73 5.84
C TYR A 103 9.45 -2.22 5.85
N ALA A 104 10.42 -3.05 5.53
CA ALA A 104 10.35 -4.50 5.71
C ALA A 104 11.59 -4.99 6.45
N ARG A 105 11.38 -5.98 7.32
CA ARG A 105 12.41 -6.79 7.94
C ARG A 105 12.26 -8.23 7.46
N PHE A 106 13.40 -8.86 7.19
CA PHE A 106 13.44 -10.21 6.66
C PHE A 106 14.66 -10.97 7.17
N ASP A 107 14.57 -12.30 7.13
CA ASP A 107 15.67 -13.22 7.42
C ASP A 107 16.30 -13.68 6.10
N GLU A 108 17.59 -13.38 5.93
CA GLU A 108 18.34 -13.66 4.69
C GLU A 108 18.40 -15.16 4.37
N GLU A 109 18.72 -16.00 5.35
CA GLU A 109 18.86 -17.45 5.14
C GLU A 109 17.53 -18.09 4.76
N ARG A 110 16.45 -17.71 5.45
CA ARG A 110 15.10 -18.21 5.16
C ARG A 110 14.59 -17.72 3.81
N LEU A 111 14.95 -16.50 3.43
CA LEU A 111 14.59 -15.94 2.13
C LEU A 111 15.28 -16.69 0.99
N GLU A 112 16.59 -16.95 1.11
CA GLU A 112 17.33 -17.72 0.11
C GLU A 112 16.76 -19.12 -0.09
N GLN A 113 16.40 -19.80 1.01
CA GLN A 113 15.74 -21.10 0.96
C GLN A 113 14.38 -21.05 0.26
N ALA A 114 13.56 -20.05 0.58
CA ALA A 114 12.25 -19.86 -0.05
C ALA A 114 12.38 -19.61 -1.55
N ILE A 115 13.34 -18.77 -1.97
CA ILE A 115 13.63 -18.51 -3.38
C ILE A 115 14.09 -19.79 -4.08
N ALA A 116 15.00 -20.56 -3.48
CA ALA A 116 15.48 -21.82 -4.05
C ALA A 116 14.37 -22.88 -4.20
N ALA A 117 13.36 -22.83 -3.32
CA ALA A 117 12.17 -23.68 -3.38
C ALA A 117 11.10 -23.17 -4.36
N GLY A 118 11.30 -22.02 -5.01
CA GLY A 118 10.31 -21.40 -5.89
C GLY A 118 9.15 -20.72 -5.15
N GLN A 119 9.31 -20.47 -3.84
CA GLN A 119 8.31 -19.87 -2.95
C GLN A 119 8.62 -18.38 -2.71
N ALA A 120 8.69 -17.62 -3.80
CA ALA A 120 9.05 -16.20 -3.77
C ALA A 120 7.86 -15.26 -4.03
N ALA A 121 6.63 -15.78 -4.04
CA ALA A 121 5.45 -14.95 -4.18
C ALA A 121 5.16 -14.16 -2.89
N PRO A 122 4.49 -13.00 -2.95
CA PRO A 122 4.18 -12.18 -1.78
C PRO A 122 3.59 -12.96 -0.58
N GLN A 123 2.61 -13.81 -0.84
CA GLN A 123 1.95 -14.63 0.19
C GLN A 123 2.88 -15.70 0.80
N ASP A 124 3.85 -16.22 0.04
CA ASP A 124 4.81 -17.20 0.54
C ASP A 124 5.84 -16.54 1.47
N LEU A 125 6.28 -15.33 1.10
CA LEU A 125 7.23 -14.54 1.87
C LEU A 125 6.66 -14.07 3.21
N LEU A 126 5.37 -13.77 3.26
CA LEU A 126 4.66 -13.42 4.49
C LEU A 126 4.34 -14.64 5.36
N GLY A 127 4.18 -15.81 4.74
CA GLY A 127 3.79 -17.03 5.44
C GLY A 127 2.39 -16.93 6.06
N ARG A 128 2.22 -17.55 7.23
CA ARG A 128 0.98 -17.51 8.00
C ARG A 128 1.06 -16.50 9.12
N GLY A 129 -0.06 -15.85 9.41
CA GLY A 129 -0.12 -14.82 10.43
C GLY A 129 -1.29 -13.89 10.24
N VAL A 130 -1.05 -12.59 10.41
CA VAL A 130 -2.09 -11.56 10.33
C VAL A 130 -1.62 -10.34 9.56
N LEU A 131 -2.55 -9.74 8.82
CA LEU A 131 -2.45 -8.40 8.25
C LEU A 131 -3.36 -7.46 9.04
N ALA A 132 -2.78 -6.44 9.66
CA ALA A 132 -3.49 -5.44 10.44
C ALA A 132 -3.57 -4.12 9.66
N PHE A 133 -4.79 -3.61 9.53
CA PHE A 133 -5.12 -2.30 9.01
C PHE A 133 -5.49 -1.39 10.18
N THR A 134 -4.64 -0.41 10.50
CA THR A 134 -4.83 0.49 11.64
C THR A 134 -5.09 1.91 11.16
N ILE A 135 -6.17 2.52 11.60
CA ILE A 135 -6.50 3.93 11.37
C ILE A 135 -6.37 4.68 12.70
N ASP A 136 -5.43 5.62 12.76
CA ASP A 136 -5.18 6.50 13.90
C ASP A 136 -5.50 7.94 13.50
N GLN A 137 -6.56 8.52 14.11
CA GLN A 137 -7.01 9.90 13.86
C GLN A 137 -6.50 10.88 14.94
N GLY A 138 -5.53 10.46 15.76
CA GLY A 138 -4.86 11.29 16.75
C GLY A 138 -5.38 11.15 18.19
N ARG A 139 -4.93 12.07 19.05
CA ARG A 139 -4.96 11.94 20.52
C ARG A 139 -6.34 11.81 21.16
N PHE A 140 -7.40 12.24 20.47
CA PHE A 140 -8.76 12.24 21.02
C PHE A 140 -9.64 11.13 20.44
N THR A 141 -9.06 10.24 19.64
CA THR A 141 -9.76 9.14 18.97
C THR A 141 -9.11 7.82 19.33
N GLN A 142 -9.91 6.79 19.55
CA GLN A 142 -9.38 5.44 19.65
C GLN A 142 -8.97 4.95 18.26
N PRO A 143 -7.78 4.33 18.11
CA PRO A 143 -7.39 3.77 16.83
C PRO A 143 -8.34 2.63 16.47
N TYR A 144 -8.82 2.64 15.23
CA TYR A 144 -9.56 1.53 14.67
C TYR A 144 -8.58 0.53 14.07
N GLN A 145 -8.75 -0.75 14.35
CA GLN A 145 -7.90 -1.81 13.81
C GLN A 145 -8.75 -2.95 13.24
N GLY A 146 -8.62 -3.20 11.94
CA GLY A 146 -9.13 -4.39 11.29
C GLY A 146 -8.01 -5.40 11.07
N ILE A 147 -8.26 -6.68 11.38
CA ILE A 147 -7.26 -7.75 11.26
C ILE A 147 -7.80 -8.82 10.32
N VAL A 148 -7.00 -9.20 9.32
CA VAL A 148 -7.31 -10.28 8.39
C VAL A 148 -6.23 -11.35 8.50
N ALA A 149 -6.61 -12.63 8.36
CA ALA A 149 -5.67 -13.73 8.40
C ALA A 149 -4.79 -13.77 7.15
N LEU A 150 -3.51 -14.11 7.33
CA LEU A 150 -2.61 -14.51 6.25
C LEU A 150 -2.62 -16.04 6.22
N ASP A 151 -3.28 -16.61 5.21
CA ASP A 151 -3.49 -18.05 5.05
C ASP A 151 -2.99 -18.60 3.71
N GLY A 152 -2.20 -17.79 2.98
CA GLY A 152 -1.71 -18.08 1.63
C GLY A 152 -2.56 -17.45 0.53
N THR A 153 -3.60 -16.68 0.88
CA THR A 153 -4.34 -15.84 -0.07
C THR A 153 -3.51 -14.65 -0.55
N SER A 154 -3.85 -14.13 -1.75
CA SER A 154 -3.15 -12.99 -2.33
C SER A 154 -3.46 -11.69 -1.57
N LEU A 155 -2.55 -10.71 -1.63
CA LEU A 155 -2.79 -9.37 -1.06
C LEU A 155 -4.05 -8.71 -1.62
N GLU A 156 -4.37 -8.97 -2.89
CA GLU A 156 -5.56 -8.46 -3.56
C GLU A 156 -6.85 -9.01 -2.92
N ASP A 157 -6.87 -10.31 -2.60
CA ASP A 157 -8.03 -10.98 -1.99
C ASP A 157 -8.18 -10.60 -0.52
N ILE A 158 -7.06 -10.49 0.21
CA ILE A 158 -7.03 -10.04 1.61
C ILE A 158 -7.64 -8.64 1.73
N ALA A 159 -7.30 -7.73 0.81
CA ALA A 159 -7.90 -6.40 0.76
C ALA A 159 -9.41 -6.46 0.51
N GLY A 160 -9.87 -7.35 -0.37
CA GLY A 160 -11.29 -7.59 -0.61
C GLY A 160 -12.03 -8.09 0.64
N VAL A 161 -11.42 -9.01 1.40
CA VAL A 161 -11.97 -9.52 2.66
C VAL A 161 -12.06 -8.41 3.71
N TYR A 162 -11.02 -7.57 3.84
CA TYR A 162 -11.04 -6.43 4.75
C TYR A 162 -12.24 -5.50 4.48
N PHE A 163 -12.43 -5.03 3.24
CA PHE A 163 -13.54 -4.13 2.91
C PHE A 163 -14.91 -4.80 3.06
N ARG A 164 -15.01 -6.10 2.78
CA ARG A 164 -16.24 -6.86 3.00
C ARG A 164 -16.60 -6.91 4.49
N GLN A 165 -15.63 -7.13 5.38
CA GLN A 165 -15.86 -7.23 6.82
C GLN A 165 -16.07 -5.86 7.48
N SER A 166 -15.28 -4.85 7.10
CA SER A 166 -15.30 -3.53 7.74
C SER A 166 -16.42 -2.63 7.25
N GLU A 167 -16.67 -2.60 5.94
CA GLU A 167 -17.57 -1.60 5.30
C GLU A 167 -18.72 -2.25 4.51
N GLN A 168 -18.70 -3.57 4.32
CA GLN A 168 -19.64 -4.32 3.47
C GLN A 168 -19.69 -3.82 2.01
N ILE A 169 -18.61 -3.19 1.54
CA ILE A 169 -18.52 -2.66 0.18
C ILE A 169 -17.88 -3.73 -0.72
N PRO A 170 -18.55 -4.20 -1.79
CA PRO A 170 -17.92 -5.08 -2.78
C PRO A 170 -16.71 -4.36 -3.38
N THR A 171 -15.53 -4.94 -3.17
CA THR A 171 -14.27 -4.31 -3.52
C THR A 171 -13.39 -5.32 -4.25
N ARG A 172 -12.78 -4.88 -5.35
CA ARG A 172 -11.74 -5.63 -6.07
C ARG A 172 -10.50 -4.77 -6.19
N VAL A 173 -9.36 -5.39 -5.96
CA VAL A 173 -8.04 -4.76 -6.05
C VAL A 173 -7.21 -5.53 -7.07
N ARG A 174 -6.46 -4.84 -7.92
CA ARG A 174 -5.36 -5.43 -8.68
C ARG A 174 -4.06 -4.71 -8.33
N LEU A 175 -3.00 -5.49 -8.10
CA LEU A 175 -1.69 -4.98 -7.71
C LEU A 175 -0.62 -5.62 -8.60
N SER A 176 0.42 -4.86 -8.89
CA SER A 176 1.60 -5.41 -9.54
C SER A 176 2.82 -4.56 -9.25
N ALA A 177 3.97 -5.19 -9.14
CA ALA A 177 5.26 -4.54 -9.06
C ALA A 177 6.26 -5.22 -10.00
N ALA A 178 7.08 -4.40 -10.65
CA ALA A 178 8.09 -4.84 -11.59
C ALA A 178 9.37 -4.02 -11.49
N GLU A 179 10.46 -4.70 -11.78
CA GLU A 179 11.81 -4.14 -11.84
C GLU A 179 12.10 -3.71 -13.29
N PHE A 180 12.63 -2.50 -13.46
CA PHE A 180 12.94 -1.94 -14.75
C PHE A 180 14.43 -1.65 -14.88
N TYR A 181 14.98 -2.11 -16.00
CA TYR A 181 16.34 -1.83 -16.43
C TYR A 181 16.28 -1.04 -17.72
N ASP A 182 16.51 0.26 -17.64
CA ASP A 182 16.55 1.15 -18.80
C ASP A 182 17.82 1.99 -18.85
N ARG A 183 17.90 2.91 -19.81
CA ARG A 183 18.97 3.89 -19.87
C ARG A 183 18.41 5.24 -19.49
N GLY A 184 19.06 5.89 -18.53
CA GLY A 184 18.74 7.25 -18.15
C GLY A 184 18.97 8.23 -19.31
N PRO A 185 18.49 9.48 -19.19
CA PRO A 185 18.73 10.54 -20.17
C PRO A 185 20.22 10.82 -20.42
N ASP A 186 21.07 10.47 -19.46
CA ASP A 186 22.53 10.54 -19.48
C ASP A 186 23.20 9.32 -20.14
N GLY A 187 22.41 8.35 -20.61
CA GLY A 187 22.86 7.13 -21.26
C GLY A 187 23.39 6.05 -20.29
N ARG A 188 23.35 6.29 -18.98
CA ARG A 188 23.78 5.31 -17.97
C ARG A 188 22.69 4.27 -17.73
N PRO A 189 23.06 3.00 -17.44
CA PRO A 189 22.07 2.01 -17.02
C PRO A 189 21.41 2.50 -15.73
N ARG A 190 20.09 2.49 -15.72
CA ARG A 190 19.28 2.85 -14.56
C ARG A 190 18.42 1.64 -14.20
N HIS A 191 18.57 1.23 -12.96
CA HIS A 191 17.72 0.25 -12.33
C HIS A 191 16.72 1.01 -11.46
N HIS A 192 15.43 0.77 -11.67
CA HIS A 192 14.35 1.40 -10.91
C HIS A 192 13.16 0.46 -10.75
N TRP A 193 12.32 0.72 -9.76
CA TRP A 193 11.11 -0.01 -9.45
C TRP A 193 9.88 0.76 -9.91
N ARG A 194 8.89 0.03 -10.42
CA ARG A 194 7.55 0.56 -10.65
C ARG A 194 6.53 -0.41 -10.09
N ALA A 195 5.52 0.13 -9.43
CA ALA A 195 4.38 -0.66 -9.00
C ALA A 195 3.08 0.08 -9.30
N GLY A 196 2.08 -0.65 -9.77
CA GLY A 196 0.79 -0.10 -10.09
C GLY A 196 -0.31 -0.85 -9.37
N GLY A 197 -1.43 -0.16 -9.18
CA GLY A 197 -2.62 -0.81 -8.69
C GLY A 197 -3.88 -0.03 -8.99
N ILE A 198 -4.97 -0.76 -8.92
CA ILE A 198 -6.32 -0.23 -9.07
C ILE A 198 -7.21 -0.86 -8.00
N ILE A 199 -7.96 -0.03 -7.29
CA ILE A 199 -9.04 -0.44 -6.41
C ILE A 199 -10.37 0.04 -7.00
N ALA A 200 -11.34 -0.84 -7.07
CA ALA A 200 -12.70 -0.53 -7.50
C ALA A 200 -13.69 -1.03 -6.47
N GLN A 201 -14.67 -0.18 -6.18
CA GLN A 201 -15.66 -0.34 -5.14
C GLN A 201 -17.05 -0.10 -5.73
N PHE A 202 -17.97 -1.03 -5.48
CA PHE A 202 -19.35 -0.90 -5.92
C PHE A 202 -20.17 -0.11 -4.90
N LEU A 203 -20.64 1.07 -5.31
CA LEU A 203 -21.36 2.03 -4.47
C LEU A 203 -22.63 2.53 -5.17
N PRO A 204 -23.61 1.64 -5.42
CA PRO A 204 -24.89 2.00 -6.01
C PRO A 204 -25.73 2.86 -5.07
N GLU A 205 -26.62 3.67 -5.65
CA GLU A 205 -27.57 4.48 -4.89
C GLU A 205 -28.56 3.63 -4.09
N ALA A 206 -28.92 2.46 -4.59
CA ALA A 206 -29.79 1.50 -3.93
C ALA A 206 -28.96 0.47 -3.12
N PRO A 207 -28.99 0.49 -1.77
CA PRO A 207 -28.17 -0.40 -0.94
C PRO A 207 -28.46 -1.89 -1.16
N GLU A 208 -29.66 -2.22 -1.61
CA GLU A 208 -30.05 -3.61 -1.89
C GLU A 208 -29.20 -4.27 -2.97
N ARG A 209 -28.62 -3.48 -3.88
CA ARG A 209 -27.72 -3.94 -4.95
C ARG A 209 -26.32 -4.28 -4.41
N MET A 210 -25.93 -3.75 -3.26
CA MET A 210 -24.64 -4.07 -2.60
C MET A 210 -24.67 -5.39 -1.84
N ARG A 211 -25.81 -6.07 -1.75
CA ARG A 211 -25.95 -7.30 -0.98
C ARG A 211 -24.97 -8.36 -1.49
N GLN A 212 -24.20 -8.92 -0.57
CA GLN A 212 -23.26 -10.00 -0.82
C GLN A 212 -23.70 -11.23 -0.03
N ALA A 213 -23.27 -12.41 -0.49
CA ALA A 213 -23.34 -13.60 0.34
C ALA A 213 -22.47 -13.40 1.59
N ASP A 214 -22.96 -13.87 2.74
CA ASP A 214 -22.21 -13.87 3.99
C ASP A 214 -20.93 -14.69 3.85
N LEU A 215 -19.85 -14.23 4.48
CA LEU A 215 -18.65 -15.05 4.63
C LEU A 215 -19.00 -16.25 5.54
N PRO A 216 -18.46 -17.45 5.27
CA PRO A 216 -18.70 -18.60 6.15
C PRO A 216 -18.27 -18.28 7.59
N GLY A 217 -19.14 -18.54 8.56
CA GLY A 217 -18.87 -18.29 9.98
C GLY A 217 -17.87 -19.25 10.63
N GLY A 218 -17.28 -20.19 9.85
CA GLY A 218 -16.37 -21.23 10.34
C GLY A 218 -17.06 -22.34 11.17
N ASP A 219 -18.36 -22.25 11.35
CA ASP A 219 -19.26 -23.14 12.07
C ASP A 219 -19.73 -24.36 11.25
N GLY A 220 -19.26 -24.47 10.00
CA GLY A 220 -19.50 -25.65 9.17
C GLY A 220 -20.91 -25.75 8.61
N ASP A 221 -21.72 -24.68 8.66
CA ASP A 221 -22.99 -24.61 7.95
C ASP A 221 -22.73 -24.52 6.43
N PRO A 222 -23.12 -25.54 5.64
CA PRO A 222 -22.94 -25.54 4.19
C PRO A 222 -23.93 -24.62 3.46
N GLN A 223 -24.88 -23.98 4.15
CA GLN A 223 -25.83 -23.05 3.53
C GLN A 223 -25.19 -21.69 3.27
N THR A 224 -24.36 -21.62 2.22
CA THR A 224 -24.03 -20.34 1.59
C THR A 224 -25.33 -19.77 1.04
N HIS A 225 -25.83 -18.69 1.63
CA HIS A 225 -26.95 -17.96 1.06
C HIS A 225 -26.51 -17.43 -0.31
N GLN A 226 -26.98 -18.05 -1.38
CA GLN A 226 -26.68 -17.60 -2.75
C GLN A 226 -27.43 -16.29 -3.01
N VAL A 227 -26.74 -15.18 -2.78
CA VAL A 227 -27.20 -13.87 -3.25
C VAL A 227 -26.68 -13.69 -4.67
N THR A 228 -27.59 -13.46 -5.62
CA THR A 228 -27.21 -13.06 -6.98
C THR A 228 -26.50 -11.71 -6.91
N GLU A 229 -25.22 -11.67 -7.28
CA GLU A 229 -24.45 -10.42 -7.39
C GLU A 229 -25.07 -9.52 -8.47
N ASP A 230 -24.95 -8.20 -8.30
CA ASP A 230 -25.44 -7.23 -9.28
C ASP A 230 -24.68 -7.37 -10.62
N ASP A 231 -25.39 -7.32 -11.73
CA ASP A 231 -24.80 -7.46 -13.07
C ASP A 231 -23.77 -6.35 -13.35
N SER A 232 -24.00 -5.11 -12.88
CA SER A 232 -23.06 -4.01 -13.05
C SER A 232 -21.75 -4.26 -12.32
N TRP A 233 -21.82 -4.82 -11.10
CA TRP A 233 -20.63 -5.20 -10.36
C TRP A 233 -19.91 -6.37 -10.99
N THR A 234 -20.65 -7.39 -11.43
CA THR A 234 -20.10 -8.57 -12.10
C THR A 234 -19.33 -8.16 -13.36
N GLU A 235 -19.89 -7.27 -14.17
CA GLU A 235 -19.24 -6.72 -15.36
C GLU A 235 -17.97 -5.94 -14.98
N ALA A 236 -18.06 -5.00 -14.04
CA ALA A 236 -16.91 -4.20 -13.64
C ALA A 236 -15.76 -5.05 -13.07
N ARG A 237 -16.08 -6.06 -12.25
CA ARG A 237 -15.10 -7.03 -11.74
C ARG A 237 -14.45 -7.80 -12.89
N THR A 238 -15.26 -8.30 -13.84
CA THR A 238 -14.75 -9.05 -14.99
C THR A 238 -13.79 -8.21 -15.81
N LEU A 239 -14.11 -6.93 -16.06
CA LEU A 239 -13.21 -6.01 -16.75
C LEU A 239 -11.91 -5.81 -15.97
N LEU A 240 -11.97 -5.59 -14.66
CA LEU A 240 -10.78 -5.44 -13.81
C LEU A 240 -9.90 -6.70 -13.77
N GLU A 241 -10.49 -7.87 -13.88
CA GLU A 241 -9.74 -9.13 -13.89
C GLU A 241 -8.91 -9.30 -15.18
N THR A 242 -9.30 -8.63 -16.27
CA THR A 242 -8.52 -8.62 -17.52
C THR A 242 -7.26 -7.77 -17.47
N VAL A 243 -7.08 -6.95 -16.42
CA VAL A 243 -5.88 -6.12 -16.24
C VAL A 243 -4.64 -7.01 -16.09
N ASP A 244 -3.70 -6.83 -17.01
CA ASP A 244 -2.40 -7.50 -16.93
C ASP A 244 -1.47 -6.77 -15.94
N ALA A 245 -0.62 -7.54 -15.26
CA ALA A 245 0.47 -7.03 -14.44
C ALA A 245 1.39 -6.06 -15.21
N ALA A 246 1.64 -6.34 -16.50
CA ALA A 246 2.42 -5.47 -17.36
C ALA A 246 1.76 -4.10 -17.55
N GLU A 247 0.44 -4.04 -17.73
CA GLU A 247 -0.28 -2.78 -17.93
C GLU A 247 -0.26 -1.89 -16.68
N LEU A 248 -0.29 -2.49 -15.49
CA LEU A 248 -0.21 -1.76 -14.22
C LEU A 248 1.15 -1.09 -14.03
N THR A 249 2.22 -1.67 -14.56
CA THR A 249 3.60 -1.18 -14.33
C THR A 249 4.18 -0.42 -15.53
N ASP A 250 3.55 -0.51 -16.70
CA ASP A 250 4.02 0.10 -17.95
C ASP A 250 4.00 1.66 -17.88
N PRO A 251 5.15 2.33 -18.07
CA PRO A 251 5.24 3.79 -18.10
C PRO A 251 4.48 4.44 -19.28
N GLN A 252 4.14 3.69 -20.33
CA GLN A 252 3.42 4.19 -21.50
C GLN A 252 1.90 4.07 -21.37
N VAL A 253 1.40 3.27 -20.44
CA VAL A 253 -0.05 3.08 -20.24
C VAL A 253 -0.60 4.18 -19.34
N GLY A 254 0.00 4.47 -18.18
CA GLY A 254 -0.55 5.49 -17.27
C GLY A 254 -1.90 5.07 -16.64
N ALA A 255 -2.24 5.66 -15.49
CA ALA A 255 -3.50 5.34 -14.80
C ALA A 255 -4.74 5.71 -15.63
N GLU A 256 -4.78 6.90 -16.23
CA GLU A 256 -5.92 7.41 -16.98
C GLU A 256 -6.20 6.60 -18.25
N ARG A 257 -5.16 6.21 -18.97
CA ARG A 257 -5.31 5.43 -20.20
C ARG A 257 -5.63 3.96 -19.90
N LEU A 258 -5.14 3.39 -18.78
CA LEU A 258 -5.63 2.10 -18.29
C LEU A 258 -7.14 2.18 -18.00
N LEU A 259 -7.58 3.19 -17.26
CA LEU A 259 -9.00 3.39 -16.93
C LEU A 259 -9.87 3.58 -18.18
N TYR A 260 -9.39 4.33 -19.17
CA TYR A 260 -10.06 4.46 -20.45
C TYR A 260 -10.17 3.11 -21.17
N ARG A 261 -9.09 2.33 -21.27
CA ARG A 261 -9.12 0.99 -21.91
C ARG A 261 -10.18 0.08 -21.26
N LEU A 262 -10.24 0.08 -19.93
CA LEU A 262 -11.17 -0.76 -19.18
C LEU A 262 -12.63 -0.33 -19.31
N PHE A 263 -12.91 0.98 -19.26
CA PHE A 263 -14.25 1.49 -18.96
C PHE A 263 -14.78 2.52 -19.96
N HIS A 264 -14.14 2.69 -21.13
CA HIS A 264 -14.59 3.66 -22.14
C HIS A 264 -16.04 3.47 -22.59
N GLU A 265 -16.53 2.23 -22.71
CA GLU A 265 -17.91 1.95 -23.13
C GLU A 265 -18.95 2.34 -22.07
N ARG A 266 -18.56 2.40 -20.80
CA ARG A 266 -19.44 2.64 -19.65
C ARG A 266 -19.36 4.06 -19.08
N GLY A 267 -18.57 4.93 -19.70
CA GLY A 267 -18.45 6.34 -19.33
C GLY A 267 -17.61 6.58 -18.09
N VAL A 268 -16.33 6.19 -18.12
CA VAL A 268 -15.39 6.51 -17.04
C VAL A 268 -15.10 8.00 -16.95
N ARG A 269 -15.13 8.50 -15.73
CA ARG A 269 -14.75 9.87 -15.36
C ARG A 269 -13.58 9.82 -14.39
N VAL A 270 -12.50 10.50 -14.73
CA VAL A 270 -11.34 10.70 -13.85
C VAL A 270 -11.44 12.05 -13.14
N TYR A 271 -10.91 12.11 -11.92
CA TYR A 271 -10.85 13.32 -11.10
C TYR A 271 -9.42 13.82 -10.97
N ALA A 272 -9.25 14.99 -10.32
CA ALA A 272 -7.93 15.59 -10.12
C ALA A 272 -7.00 14.61 -9.36
N PRO A 273 -5.78 14.40 -9.85
CA PRO A 273 -4.84 13.49 -9.21
C PRO A 273 -4.37 14.04 -7.85
N GLN A 274 -4.04 13.13 -6.95
CA GLN A 274 -3.48 13.42 -5.63
C GLN A 274 -2.03 12.94 -5.60
N VAL A 275 -1.09 13.86 -5.36
CA VAL A 275 0.33 13.53 -5.23
C VAL A 275 0.58 12.69 -3.98
N VAL A 276 1.52 11.76 -4.09
CA VAL A 276 2.04 10.93 -2.99
C VAL A 276 3.53 11.20 -2.84
N GLU A 277 3.99 11.37 -1.62
CA GLU A 277 5.37 11.76 -1.35
C GLU A 277 5.99 10.89 -0.26
N ASP A 278 7.25 10.51 -0.43
CA ASP A 278 8.03 9.85 0.62
C ASP A 278 8.45 10.88 1.68
N ARG A 279 7.77 10.85 2.84
CA ARG A 279 8.05 11.74 3.97
C ARG A 279 8.04 10.97 5.27
N CYS A 280 9.21 10.85 5.89
CA CYS A 280 9.31 10.27 7.22
C CYS A 280 8.94 11.30 8.30
N SER A 281 8.19 10.86 9.31
CA SER A 281 7.78 11.70 10.44
C SER A 281 8.78 11.69 11.61
N CYS A 282 9.95 11.05 11.47
CA CYS A 282 10.97 11.04 12.51
C CYS A 282 11.51 12.46 12.76
N SER A 283 11.81 12.76 14.02
CA SER A 283 12.53 13.99 14.40
C SER A 283 13.44 13.69 15.58
N ARG A 284 14.41 14.57 15.81
CA ARG A 284 15.32 14.45 16.95
C ARG A 284 14.55 14.42 18.27
N GLU A 285 13.47 15.20 18.39
CA GLU A 285 12.63 15.26 19.59
C GLU A 285 11.84 13.97 19.80
N LYS A 286 11.28 13.37 18.74
CA LYS A 286 10.54 12.11 18.85
C LYS A 286 11.44 10.97 19.29
N ILE A 287 12.62 10.84 18.68
CA ILE A 287 13.56 9.79 19.07
C ILE A 287 14.09 10.05 20.48
N LYS A 288 14.35 11.30 20.84
CA LYS A 288 14.71 11.67 22.21
C LYS A 288 13.64 11.22 23.22
N SER A 289 12.36 11.47 22.94
CA SER A 289 11.27 11.06 23.83
C SER A 289 11.16 9.54 24.01
N VAL A 290 11.60 8.75 23.01
CA VAL A 290 11.70 7.29 23.14
C VAL A 290 12.87 6.92 24.05
N LEU A 291 14.04 7.54 23.87
CA LEU A 291 15.23 7.32 24.70
C LEU A 291 15.00 7.73 26.17
N GLU A 292 14.19 8.76 26.43
CA GLU A 292 13.81 9.16 27.80
C GLU A 292 12.99 8.10 28.54
N GLY A 293 12.39 7.14 27.83
CA GLY A 293 11.69 6.01 28.42
C GLY A 293 12.61 4.86 28.87
N PHE A 294 13.90 4.91 28.53
CA PHE A 294 14.87 3.86 28.83
C PHE A 294 15.47 4.08 30.21
N THR A 295 15.85 2.99 30.87
CA THR A 295 16.58 3.02 32.14
C THR A 295 18.00 3.54 31.94
N ARG A 296 18.62 4.05 33.02
CA ARG A 296 20.01 4.50 33.01
C ARG A 296 20.96 3.41 32.51
N GLU A 297 20.76 2.16 32.94
CA GLU A 297 21.59 1.01 32.55
C GLU A 297 21.50 0.74 31.03
N GLU A 298 20.30 0.83 30.44
CA GLU A 298 20.10 0.65 28.99
C GLU A 298 20.78 1.76 28.18
N ILE A 299 20.71 3.01 28.66
CA ILE A 299 21.37 4.17 28.04
C ILE A 299 22.90 4.03 28.13
N GLU A 300 23.43 3.67 29.30
CA GLU A 300 24.87 3.45 29.49
C GLU A 300 25.39 2.30 28.61
N HIS A 301 24.65 1.19 28.51
CA HIS A 301 25.02 0.06 27.67
C HIS A 301 24.97 0.37 26.16
N SER A 302 24.09 1.30 25.75
CA SER A 302 23.96 1.73 24.36
C SER A 302 24.87 2.90 23.99
N THR A 303 25.66 3.42 24.94
CA THR A 303 26.56 4.56 24.72
C THR A 303 27.91 4.07 24.22
N GLU A 304 28.32 4.56 23.05
CA GLU A 304 29.65 4.34 22.47
C GLU A 304 30.33 5.70 22.27
N ASP A 305 31.57 5.86 22.74
CA ASP A 305 32.33 7.12 22.66
C ASP A 305 31.56 8.36 23.20
N GLY A 306 30.79 8.17 24.28
CA GLY A 306 30.02 9.25 24.94
C GLY A 306 28.71 9.62 24.26
N ALA A 307 28.35 8.96 23.15
CA ALA A 307 27.14 9.25 22.40
C ALA A 307 26.31 7.99 22.11
N ILE A 308 25.02 8.23 21.90
CA ILE A 308 24.05 7.23 21.42
C ILE A 308 23.66 7.61 20.01
N SER A 309 23.78 6.67 19.08
CA SER A 309 23.38 6.84 17.69
C SER A 309 22.15 5.97 17.42
N VAL A 310 21.04 6.59 17.03
CA VAL A 310 19.81 5.90 16.66
C VAL A 310 19.53 6.13 15.18
N THR A 311 19.48 5.05 14.42
CA THR A 311 19.09 5.10 13.00
C THR A 311 17.60 4.83 12.88
N CYS A 312 16.88 5.70 12.19
CA CYS A 312 15.46 5.46 11.91
C CYS A 312 15.30 4.38 10.84
N GLU A 313 14.63 3.28 11.17
CA GLU A 313 14.37 2.16 10.25
C GLU A 313 13.59 2.54 8.98
N PHE A 314 12.87 3.66 8.93
CA PHE A 314 12.09 4.05 7.75
C PHE A 314 12.85 4.91 6.73
N CYS A 315 13.68 5.84 7.22
CA CYS A 315 14.39 6.80 6.37
C CYS A 315 15.90 6.67 6.40
N SER A 316 16.43 5.76 7.22
CA SER A 316 17.86 5.55 7.47
C SER A 316 18.61 6.79 7.97
N THR A 317 17.90 7.83 8.42
CA THR A 317 18.53 8.98 9.08
C THR A 317 19.07 8.57 10.44
N THR A 318 20.37 8.77 10.66
CA THR A 318 21.03 8.56 11.97
C THR A 318 21.02 9.84 12.80
N TYR A 319 20.47 9.74 14.01
CA TYR A 319 20.45 10.80 15.01
C TYR A 319 21.46 10.49 16.10
N ARG A 320 22.40 11.42 16.34
CA ARG A 320 23.41 11.30 17.41
C ARG A 320 23.03 12.18 18.60
N TYR A 321 23.01 11.59 19.80
CA TYR A 321 22.76 12.25 21.08
C TYR A 321 23.96 12.08 21.99
N GLU A 322 24.34 13.13 22.71
CA GLU A 322 25.29 13.00 23.81
C GLU A 322 24.60 12.32 24.99
N ALA A 323 25.30 11.44 25.74
CA ALA A 323 24.69 10.73 26.87
C ALA A 323 24.05 11.68 27.90
N SER A 324 24.66 12.85 28.13
CA SER A 324 24.11 13.88 29.01
C SER A 324 22.77 14.48 28.55
N GLU A 325 22.43 14.38 27.26
CA GLU A 325 21.16 14.91 26.72
C GLU A 325 19.96 14.00 27.01
N VAL A 326 20.20 12.72 27.25
CA VAL A 326 19.15 11.67 27.33
C VAL A 326 19.09 10.95 28.67
N LEU A 327 20.10 11.10 29.52
CA LEU A 327 20.08 10.53 30.87
C LEU A 327 18.88 11.07 31.68
N PRO A 328 18.06 10.20 32.27
CA PRO A 328 16.99 10.62 33.16
C PRO A 328 17.56 11.35 34.38
N ALA A 329 16.91 12.47 34.74
CA ALA A 329 17.29 13.35 35.84
C ALA A 329 17.30 12.63 37.20
#